data_AF-A0A7X3TBE2-F1
#
_entry.id   AF-A0A7X3TBE2-F1
#
_cell.length_a   1.000
_cell.length_b   1.000
_cell.length_c   1.000
_cell.angle_alpha   90.00
_cell.angle_beta   90.00
_cell.angle_gamma   90.00
#
_symmetry.space_group_name_H-M   'P 1'
#
loop_
_entity.id
_entity.type
_entity.pdbx_description
1 polymer ?
#
loop_
_entity_poly.entity_id
_entity_poly.type
_entity_poly.pdbx_seq_one_letter_code
_entity_poly.pdbx_strand_id
1 'polypeptide(L)'
;MIEFPRNLHNLHQFECNGEKFVADLDAGVVIPVNDIVCDILNAYSVSETDAIIEAIADKYGRSEIFETLAFLSKLSKMGLLFSSHPAEMELTRCNDRQKIFLTEGILENKKITSFLLSAANHHLLTTLANHADLYLPVSEKDNNRQEIEEGLRVEGVHPIFFRSDRSFSPAKFIPRDSDGILALAPLTVWEQVYLKFNRHPVILRLSNEALINHEACNTVLERCAALRDFDAFACDASWTQTFFSDFVPDLGVFHHIPYGVDTSIFKPMDKTQCKRQLAQALGHEAILQKPLIGIVPGLNSHETLRFMRKLRFANPNFNYLVIHSTEMDNFTSDGCVNFFNIASLQDKEASPFIFNALDALVFPTILGASALLLLEIVACGIPTVVWGYSTPEEISGACRFIQISPSLFDPVDLPVESISQELRFLLENPNEQQVLVQVGLKATSTWSWQETIRRILRLFGDLQNCKGPEYKSAKHRLLFRKHYNPICGEIESEAFVLSKVPAPIDIEQAIAMTLLEEHTLMEVKTVLHSICKEPERAEKILENLL
;
A
#
# COMPACT_ATOMS: atom_id res chain seq x y z
N MET A 1 -19.75 21.83 13.39
CA MET A 1 -19.64 21.86 14.87
C MET A 1 -20.33 20.61 15.39
N ILE A 2 -19.89 20.04 16.52
CA ILE A 2 -20.59 18.87 17.07
C ILE A 2 -21.92 19.32 17.67
N GLU A 3 -22.97 18.53 17.48
CA GLU A 3 -24.32 18.81 17.98
C GLU A 3 -24.69 17.82 19.10
N PHE A 4 -25.28 18.35 20.17
CA PHE A 4 -25.87 17.62 21.30
C PHE A 4 -27.39 17.79 21.32
N PRO A 5 -28.16 16.80 21.82
CA PRO A 5 -27.71 15.62 22.56
C PRO A 5 -27.16 14.48 21.68
N ARG A 6 -26.16 13.76 22.20
CA ARG A 6 -25.56 12.55 21.60
C ARG A 6 -25.50 11.42 22.62
N ASN A 7 -25.56 10.18 22.14
CA ASN A 7 -25.45 9.03 23.01
C ASN A 7 -23.99 8.85 23.45
N LEU A 8 -23.72 9.00 24.77
CA LEU A 8 -22.39 8.91 25.36
C LEU A 8 -22.23 7.65 26.24
N HIS A 9 -23.03 6.61 26.02
CA HIS A 9 -22.87 5.36 26.76
C HIS A 9 -21.40 4.92 26.65
N ASN A 10 -20.79 4.65 27.80
CA ASN A 10 -19.40 4.18 27.94
C ASN A 10 -18.26 5.20 27.73
N LEU A 11 -18.51 6.52 27.86
CA LEU A 11 -17.43 7.47 28.14
C LEU A 11 -17.05 7.48 29.63
N HIS A 12 -15.76 7.35 29.95
CA HIS A 12 -15.24 7.41 31.31
C HIS A 12 -14.19 8.52 31.45
N GLN A 13 -14.46 9.51 32.30
CA GLN A 13 -13.50 10.56 32.63
C GLN A 13 -12.67 10.13 33.84
N PHE A 14 -11.35 10.27 33.78
CA PHE A 14 -10.45 9.96 34.90
C PHE A 14 -9.22 10.87 34.90
N GLU A 15 -8.52 10.93 36.03
CA GLU A 15 -7.32 11.75 36.21
C GLU A 15 -6.13 10.85 36.56
N CYS A 16 -5.00 11.07 35.88
CA CYS A 16 -3.75 10.36 36.15
C CYS A 16 -2.59 11.35 36.14
N ASN A 17 -1.77 11.36 37.20
CA ASN A 17 -0.61 12.25 37.34
C ASN A 17 -0.90 13.76 37.14
N GLY A 18 -2.12 14.22 37.48
CA GLY A 18 -2.54 15.61 37.34
C GLY A 18 -3.02 16.00 35.93
N GLU A 19 -3.09 15.05 35.00
CA GLU A 19 -3.68 15.22 33.68
C GLU A 19 -5.05 14.52 33.61
N LYS A 20 -6.00 15.15 32.91
CA LYS A 20 -7.36 14.63 32.74
C LYS A 20 -7.49 13.88 31.43
N PHE A 21 -8.21 12.76 31.47
CA PHE A 21 -8.42 11.88 30.34
C PHE A 21 -9.89 11.56 30.18
N VAL A 22 -10.29 11.32 28.93
CA VAL A 22 -11.57 10.70 28.58
C VAL A 22 -11.26 9.40 27.87
N ALA A 23 -11.73 8.28 28.42
CA ALA A 23 -11.78 7.00 27.74
C ALA A 23 -13.13 6.84 27.05
N ASP A 24 -13.12 6.55 25.75
CA ASP A 24 -14.27 6.00 25.04
C ASP A 24 -14.12 4.49 25.05
N LEU A 25 -14.87 3.80 25.93
CA LEU A 25 -14.71 2.36 26.13
C LEU A 25 -15.29 1.55 24.96
N ASP A 26 -16.13 2.14 24.12
CA ASP A 26 -16.64 1.51 22.90
C ASP A 26 -15.60 1.62 21.76
N ALA A 27 -14.81 2.70 21.73
CA ALA A 27 -13.71 2.87 20.78
C ALA A 27 -12.36 2.30 21.28
N GLY A 28 -12.24 1.97 22.57
CA GLY A 28 -10.96 1.55 23.18
C GLY A 28 -9.90 2.65 23.21
N VAL A 29 -10.30 3.92 23.09
CA VAL A 29 -9.39 5.07 22.97
C VAL A 29 -9.38 5.87 24.27
N VAL A 30 -8.20 6.31 24.69
CA VAL A 30 -8.01 7.24 25.80
C VAL A 30 -7.36 8.52 25.26
N ILE A 31 -8.01 9.66 25.47
CA ILE A 31 -7.51 10.95 24.98
C ILE A 31 -7.26 11.88 26.18
N PRO A 32 -6.09 12.55 26.25
CA PRO A 32 -5.88 13.64 27.20
C PRO A 32 -6.79 14.82 26.84
N VAL A 33 -7.47 15.37 27.83
CA VAL A 33 -8.42 16.46 27.66
C VAL A 33 -8.14 17.60 28.63
N ASN A 34 -8.64 18.79 28.29
CA ASN A 34 -8.62 19.95 29.17
C ASN A 34 -9.93 20.07 29.96
N ASP A 35 -9.96 21.01 30.91
CA ASP A 35 -11.13 21.23 31.77
C ASP A 35 -12.40 21.60 31.00
N ILE A 36 -12.27 22.31 29.88
CA ILE A 36 -13.41 22.73 29.04
C ILE A 36 -14.11 21.51 28.47
N VAL A 37 -13.34 20.53 27.98
CA VAL A 37 -13.89 19.27 27.47
C VAL A 37 -14.60 18.49 28.57
N CYS A 38 -14.00 18.36 29.76
CA CYS A 38 -14.65 17.69 30.90
C CYS A 38 -15.98 18.33 31.27
N ASP A 39 -16.04 19.66 31.30
CA ASP A 39 -17.25 20.39 31.67
C ASP A 39 -18.34 20.30 30.59
N ILE A 40 -17.98 20.38 29.30
CA ILE A 40 -18.90 20.10 28.17
C ILE A 40 -19.45 18.68 28.30
N LEU A 41 -18.57 17.70 28.55
CA LEU A 41 -18.89 16.30 28.79
C LEU A 41 -19.47 16.03 30.18
N ASN A 42 -19.77 17.02 31.02
CA ASN A 42 -20.51 16.85 32.26
C ASN A 42 -21.91 17.52 32.18
N ALA A 43 -22.02 18.60 31.39
CA ALA A 43 -23.27 19.31 31.13
C ALA A 43 -24.24 18.58 30.18
N TYR A 44 -23.78 17.51 29.52
CA TYR A 44 -24.44 16.79 28.42
C TYR A 44 -25.69 15.97 28.78
N SER A 45 -25.98 15.72 30.06
CA SER A 45 -26.90 14.63 30.40
C SER A 45 -28.35 14.85 29.93
N VAL A 46 -28.78 16.08 29.57
CA VAL A 46 -30.13 16.35 29.00
C VAL A 46 -30.23 17.61 28.10
N SER A 47 -29.11 18.25 27.72
CA SER A 47 -29.13 19.63 27.19
C SER A 47 -28.71 19.72 25.71
N GLU A 48 -29.39 20.58 24.94
CA GLU A 48 -29.00 20.97 23.57
C GLU A 48 -27.70 21.80 23.57
N THR A 49 -26.98 21.82 22.44
CA THR A 49 -25.68 22.50 22.29
C THR A 49 -25.69 23.95 22.80
N ASP A 50 -26.75 24.72 22.49
CA ASP A 50 -26.87 26.12 22.93
C ASP A 50 -27.01 26.24 24.46
N ALA A 51 -27.72 25.31 25.09
CA ALA A 51 -27.87 25.28 26.54
C ALA A 51 -26.55 24.88 27.25
N ILE A 52 -25.73 24.02 26.62
CA ILE A 52 -24.39 23.68 27.11
C ILE A 52 -23.48 24.92 27.03
N ILE A 53 -23.52 25.65 25.91
CA ILE A 53 -22.72 26.87 25.72
C ILE A 53 -23.07 27.89 26.80
N GLU A 54 -24.35 28.16 27.06
CA GLU A 54 -24.77 29.11 28.10
C GLU A 54 -24.41 28.61 29.51
N ALA A 55 -24.47 27.31 29.79
CA ALA A 55 -24.15 26.75 31.11
C ALA A 55 -22.67 26.89 31.52
N ILE A 56 -21.75 26.97 30.54
CA ILE A 56 -20.31 27.07 30.80
C ILE A 56 -19.71 28.43 30.36
N ALA A 57 -20.53 29.32 29.78
CA ALA A 57 -20.11 30.65 29.33
C ALA A 57 -19.60 31.57 30.44
N ASP A 58 -20.02 31.34 31.69
CA ASP A 58 -19.54 32.09 32.86
C ASP A 58 -18.12 31.65 33.29
N LYS A 59 -17.69 30.45 32.88
CA LYS A 59 -16.40 29.85 33.26
C LYS A 59 -15.34 29.97 32.17
N TYR A 60 -15.75 29.99 30.90
CA TYR A 60 -14.85 30.00 29.73
C TYR A 60 -15.28 31.02 28.69
N GLY A 61 -14.33 31.54 27.91
CA GLY A 61 -14.65 32.45 26.82
C GLY A 61 -15.45 31.74 25.72
N ARG A 62 -16.46 32.42 25.14
CA ARG A 62 -17.27 31.83 24.06
C ARG A 62 -16.43 31.32 22.88
N SER A 63 -15.34 32.02 22.52
CA SER A 63 -14.42 31.57 21.47
C SER A 63 -13.78 30.22 21.80
N GLU A 64 -13.33 30.03 23.05
CA GLU A 64 -12.70 28.78 23.52
C GLU A 64 -13.70 27.63 23.55
N ILE A 65 -14.95 27.91 23.93
CA ILE A 65 -16.05 26.93 23.89
C ILE A 65 -16.31 26.49 22.44
N PHE A 66 -16.41 27.42 21.50
CA PHE A 66 -16.62 27.10 20.08
C PHE A 66 -15.45 26.32 19.47
N GLU A 67 -14.20 26.70 19.78
CA GLU A 67 -13.01 25.96 19.36
C GLU A 67 -12.99 24.54 19.94
N THR A 68 -13.41 24.38 21.20
CA THR A 68 -13.50 23.07 21.85
C THR A 68 -14.60 22.20 21.23
N LEU A 69 -15.76 22.77 20.90
CA LEU A 69 -16.83 22.06 20.16
C LEU A 69 -16.39 21.68 18.74
N ALA A 70 -15.58 22.51 18.08
CA ALA A 70 -14.98 22.18 16.79
C ALA A 70 -13.94 21.05 16.92
N PHE A 71 -13.13 21.07 17.97
CA PHE A 71 -12.17 20.03 18.31
C PHE A 71 -12.87 18.68 18.58
N LEU A 72 -13.91 18.66 19.41
CA LEU A 72 -14.74 17.48 19.67
C LEU A 72 -15.41 16.95 18.39
N SER A 73 -15.84 17.85 17.49
CA SER A 73 -16.36 17.46 16.17
C SER A 73 -15.30 16.77 15.30
N LYS A 74 -14.05 17.22 15.38
CA LYS A 74 -12.93 16.60 14.66
C LYS A 74 -12.60 15.23 15.23
N LEU A 75 -12.56 15.08 16.55
CA LEU A 75 -12.37 13.79 17.22
C LEU A 75 -13.46 12.78 16.86
N SER A 76 -14.73 13.23 16.78
CA SER A 76 -15.84 12.40 16.29
C SER A 76 -15.67 11.94 14.86
N LYS A 77 -15.30 12.83 13.94
CA LYS A 77 -15.04 12.47 12.54
C LYS A 77 -13.86 11.52 12.36
N MET A 78 -12.91 11.56 13.28
CA MET A 78 -11.74 10.68 13.31
C MET A 78 -12.03 9.34 14.02
N GLY A 79 -13.24 9.13 14.54
CA GLY A 79 -13.60 7.92 15.29
C GLY A 79 -12.90 7.78 16.65
N LEU A 80 -12.26 8.85 17.14
CA LEU A 80 -11.46 8.82 18.37
C LEU A 80 -12.32 9.01 19.64
N LEU A 81 -13.46 9.69 19.51
CA LEU A 81 -14.38 9.96 20.61
C LEU A 81 -15.79 10.10 20.03
N PHE A 82 -16.82 9.58 20.70
CA PHE A 82 -18.20 9.51 20.16
C PHE A 82 -18.31 8.54 18.98
N SER A 83 -17.81 7.32 19.17
CA SER A 83 -18.02 6.23 18.22
C SER A 83 -19.52 6.08 17.92
N SER A 84 -19.86 6.04 16.63
CA SER A 84 -21.27 5.93 16.22
C SER A 84 -21.77 4.55 16.60
N HIS A 85 -22.94 4.45 17.25
CA HIS A 85 -23.57 3.16 17.50
C HIS A 85 -23.70 2.43 16.14
N PRO A 86 -23.44 1.11 16.01
CA PRO A 86 -23.65 0.36 14.77
C PRO A 86 -25.02 0.56 14.11
N ALA A 87 -26.03 1.01 14.88
CA ALA A 87 -27.35 1.41 14.37
C ALA A 87 -27.36 2.72 13.55
N GLU A 88 -26.47 3.67 13.81
CA GLU A 88 -26.37 4.92 13.03
C GLU A 88 -25.61 4.73 11.70
N MET A 89 -24.77 3.69 11.61
CA MET A 89 -24.22 3.21 10.32
C MET A 89 -25.27 2.50 9.45
N GLU A 90 -26.47 2.21 9.97
CA GLU A 90 -27.55 1.58 9.19
C GLU A 90 -28.37 2.56 8.34
N LEU A 91 -28.24 3.88 8.54
CA LEU A 91 -29.18 4.86 7.99
C LEU A 91 -28.80 5.48 6.63
N THR A 92 -27.77 4.95 5.97
CA THR A 92 -27.57 5.12 4.51
C THR A 92 -27.16 3.80 3.85
N ARG A 93 -27.92 2.73 4.11
CA ARG A 93 -27.78 1.48 3.35
C ARG A 93 -28.46 1.64 1.99
N CYS A 94 -27.68 2.04 0.98
CA CYS A 94 -28.07 1.82 -0.41
C CYS A 94 -27.97 0.31 -0.68
N ASN A 95 -29.04 -0.31 -1.18
CA ASN A 95 -29.17 -1.77 -1.37
C ASN A 95 -28.21 -2.39 -2.42
N ASP A 96 -27.16 -1.69 -2.85
CA ASP A 96 -26.34 -2.06 -4.03
C ASP A 96 -24.84 -1.76 -3.81
N ARG A 97 -24.33 -1.95 -2.58
CA ARG A 97 -22.90 -1.85 -2.27
C ARG A 97 -22.19 -3.12 -2.69
N GLN A 98 -21.02 -2.98 -3.33
CA GLN A 98 -20.22 -4.14 -3.70
C GLN A 98 -19.75 -4.90 -2.46
N LYS A 99 -19.76 -6.22 -2.53
CA LYS A 99 -19.31 -7.13 -1.47
C LYS A 99 -17.93 -7.64 -1.82
N ILE A 100 -16.93 -7.30 -1.02
CA ILE A 100 -15.54 -7.64 -1.30
C ILE A 100 -15.02 -8.56 -0.21
N PHE A 101 -14.47 -9.70 -0.64
CA PHE A 101 -13.81 -10.63 0.25
C PHE A 101 -12.31 -10.32 0.33
N LEU A 102 -11.81 -10.09 1.54
CA LEU A 102 -10.41 -9.83 1.83
C LEU A 102 -9.68 -11.15 2.13
N THR A 103 -8.39 -11.22 1.81
CA THR A 103 -7.55 -12.39 2.11
C THR A 103 -6.93 -12.30 3.50
N GLU A 104 -6.74 -13.44 4.18
CA GLU A 104 -6.19 -13.52 5.55
C GLU A 104 -4.74 -13.03 5.63
N GLY A 105 -4.01 -13.09 4.51
CA GLY A 105 -2.62 -12.64 4.40
C GLY A 105 -2.34 -11.22 4.91
N ILE A 106 -3.36 -10.36 5.05
CA ILE A 106 -3.20 -9.04 5.67
C ILE A 106 -2.87 -9.11 7.18
N LEU A 107 -3.39 -10.11 7.90
CA LEU A 107 -3.14 -10.31 9.33
C LEU A 107 -1.76 -10.94 9.54
N GLU A 108 -1.39 -11.91 8.70
CA GLU A 108 -0.12 -12.63 8.79
C GLU A 108 1.09 -11.75 8.43
N ASN A 109 0.95 -10.86 7.44
CA ASN A 109 2.05 -10.02 6.95
C ASN A 109 2.31 -8.74 7.77
N LYS A 110 1.57 -8.50 8.86
CA LYS A 110 1.82 -7.33 9.75
C LYS A 110 3.25 -7.27 10.29
N LYS A 111 3.96 -8.40 10.37
CA LYS A 111 5.34 -8.48 10.88
C LYS A 111 6.42 -8.11 9.85
N ILE A 112 6.11 -8.13 8.55
CA ILE A 112 7.08 -7.96 7.46
C ILE A 112 6.80 -6.67 6.66
N THR A 113 5.60 -6.10 6.81
CA THR A 113 5.17 -4.88 6.12
C THR A 113 5.77 -3.64 6.80
N SER A 114 6.27 -2.68 6.01
CA SER A 114 6.75 -1.39 6.55
C SER A 114 5.62 -0.64 7.25
N PHE A 115 5.97 0.22 8.22
CA PHE A 115 4.97 1.05 8.92
C PHE A 115 4.15 1.88 7.93
N LEU A 116 4.82 2.48 6.95
CA LEU A 116 4.20 3.31 5.92
C LEU A 116 3.16 2.53 5.10
N LEU A 117 3.53 1.33 4.62
CA LEU A 117 2.61 0.48 3.84
C LEU A 117 1.45 -0.04 4.70
N SER A 118 1.71 -0.36 5.97
CA SER A 118 0.67 -0.75 6.93
C SER A 118 -0.35 0.38 7.15
N ALA A 119 0.12 1.61 7.38
CA ALA A 119 -0.73 2.78 7.53
C ALA A 119 -1.54 3.06 6.26
N ALA A 120 -0.91 2.92 5.08
CA ALA A 120 -1.59 3.10 3.79
C ALA A 120 -2.68 2.05 3.56
N ASN A 121 -2.43 0.78 3.90
CA ASN A 121 -3.41 -0.29 3.82
C ASN A 121 -4.58 -0.09 4.80
N HIS A 122 -4.32 0.37 6.02
CA HIS A 122 -5.37 0.69 6.98
C HIS A 122 -6.25 1.85 6.48
N HIS A 123 -5.66 2.92 5.94
CA HIS A 123 -6.43 4.02 5.36
C HIS A 123 -7.23 3.59 4.11
N LEU A 124 -6.65 2.72 3.28
CA LEU A 124 -7.33 2.12 2.14
C LEU A 124 -8.55 1.32 2.60
N LEU A 125 -8.40 0.47 3.61
CA LEU A 125 -9.47 -0.38 4.14
C LEU A 125 -10.61 0.43 4.72
N THR A 126 -10.31 1.37 5.62
CA THR A 126 -11.31 2.23 6.26
C THR A 126 -12.04 3.10 5.22
N THR A 127 -11.34 3.60 4.21
CA THR A 127 -11.99 4.33 3.10
C THR A 127 -12.86 3.40 2.26
N LEU A 128 -12.37 2.20 1.92
CA LEU A 128 -13.11 1.21 1.14
C LEU A 128 -14.37 0.74 1.87
N ALA A 129 -14.31 0.55 3.19
CA ALA A 129 -15.42 0.16 4.04
C ALA A 129 -16.54 1.21 4.09
N ASN A 130 -16.28 2.45 3.65
CA ASN A 130 -17.33 3.46 3.46
C ASN A 130 -18.12 3.28 2.15
N HIS A 131 -17.59 2.52 1.19
CA HIS A 131 -18.16 2.33 -0.16
C HIS A 131 -18.55 0.89 -0.50
N ALA A 132 -17.95 -0.09 0.15
CA ALA A 132 -18.18 -1.52 -0.07
C ALA A 132 -18.39 -2.25 1.26
N ASP A 133 -19.02 -3.42 1.22
CA ASP A 133 -19.13 -4.32 2.36
C ASP A 133 -17.92 -5.26 2.35
N LEU A 134 -17.11 -5.21 3.41
CA LEU A 134 -15.84 -5.93 3.48
C LEU A 134 -15.95 -7.16 4.37
N TYR A 135 -15.46 -8.30 3.90
CA TYR A 135 -15.49 -9.56 4.64
C TYR A 135 -14.08 -10.13 4.77
N LEU A 136 -13.63 -10.43 5.99
CA LEU A 136 -12.29 -11.00 6.23
C LEU A 136 -12.39 -12.33 6.97
N PRO A 137 -11.85 -13.44 6.45
CA PRO A 137 -11.80 -14.70 7.18
C PRO A 137 -10.76 -14.60 8.32
N VAL A 138 -11.14 -15.08 9.51
CA VAL A 138 -10.28 -15.08 10.70
C VAL A 138 -10.28 -16.46 11.37
N SER A 139 -9.10 -17.07 11.50
CA SER A 139 -8.95 -18.36 12.18
C SER A 139 -9.16 -18.25 13.71
N GLU A 140 -10.00 -19.11 14.29
CA GLU A 140 -10.27 -19.20 15.75
C GLU A 140 -9.06 -19.67 16.62
N LYS A 141 -7.83 -19.65 16.08
CA LYS A 141 -6.63 -20.04 16.85
C LYS A 141 -6.20 -18.98 17.87
N ASP A 142 -6.65 -17.74 17.68
CA ASP A 142 -6.23 -16.63 18.52
C ASP A 142 -7.15 -16.50 19.74
N ASN A 143 -6.55 -16.53 20.94
CA ASN A 143 -7.25 -16.34 22.22
C ASN A 143 -7.88 -14.93 22.38
N ASN A 144 -7.75 -14.07 21.36
CA ASN A 144 -8.14 -12.65 21.36
C ASN A 144 -9.33 -12.38 20.40
N ARG A 145 -10.25 -13.34 20.22
CA ARG A 145 -11.39 -13.22 19.29
C ARG A 145 -12.16 -11.91 19.43
N GLN A 146 -12.49 -11.50 20.65
CA GLN A 146 -13.26 -10.27 20.90
C GLN A 146 -12.48 -9.02 20.46
N GLU A 147 -11.20 -8.93 20.82
CA GLU A 147 -10.33 -7.80 20.44
C GLU A 147 -10.16 -7.69 18.92
N ILE A 148 -9.98 -8.83 18.22
CA ILE A 148 -9.88 -8.86 16.75
C ILE A 148 -11.22 -8.47 16.11
N GLU A 149 -12.33 -8.97 16.64
CA GLU A 149 -13.67 -8.65 16.14
C GLU A 149 -14.00 -7.17 16.30
N GLU A 150 -13.74 -6.61 17.47
CA GLU A 150 -13.96 -5.19 17.77
C GLU A 150 -13.07 -4.31 16.87
N GLY A 151 -11.77 -4.61 16.78
CA GLY A 151 -10.85 -3.84 15.92
C GLY A 151 -11.25 -3.84 14.45
N LEU A 152 -11.63 -5.00 13.88
CA LEU A 152 -12.06 -5.09 12.49
C LEU A 152 -13.40 -4.37 12.26
N ARG A 153 -14.33 -4.44 13.22
CA ARG A 153 -15.62 -3.73 13.11
C ARG A 153 -15.45 -2.22 13.15
N VAL A 154 -14.51 -1.71 13.96
CA VAL A 154 -14.12 -0.28 13.96
C VAL A 154 -13.59 0.13 12.59
N GLU A 155 -12.85 -0.74 11.91
CA GLU A 155 -12.39 -0.52 10.52
C GLU A 155 -13.50 -0.70 9.46
N GLY A 156 -14.72 -1.06 9.86
CA GLY A 156 -15.84 -1.35 8.96
C GLY A 156 -15.71 -2.69 8.21
N VAL A 157 -14.90 -3.61 8.73
CA VAL A 157 -14.66 -4.95 8.17
C VAL A 157 -15.45 -6.00 8.96
N HIS A 158 -16.16 -6.88 8.25
CA HIS A 158 -16.93 -7.97 8.85
C HIS A 158 -16.06 -9.24 8.96
N PRO A 159 -15.65 -9.65 10.17
CA PRO A 159 -14.90 -10.88 10.34
C PRO A 159 -15.78 -12.12 10.14
N ILE A 160 -15.24 -13.13 9.45
CA ILE A 160 -15.83 -14.46 9.28
C ILE A 160 -14.96 -15.45 10.04
N PHE A 161 -15.38 -15.81 11.25
CA PHE A 161 -14.63 -16.73 12.09
C PHE A 161 -14.77 -18.18 11.64
N PHE A 162 -13.66 -18.91 11.64
CA PHE A 162 -13.65 -20.32 11.31
C PHE A 162 -12.68 -21.15 12.15
N ARG A 163 -12.99 -22.44 12.31
CA ARG A 163 -12.10 -23.41 12.96
C ARG A 163 -11.09 -23.94 11.97
N SER A 164 -9.81 -23.69 12.23
CA SER A 164 -8.71 -24.31 11.48
C SER A 164 -8.64 -25.82 11.77
N ASP A 165 -9.40 -26.63 11.04
CA ASP A 165 -9.10 -28.06 10.90
C ASP A 165 -8.12 -28.31 9.73
N ARG A 166 -7.46 -29.47 9.71
CA ARG A 166 -6.38 -29.79 8.75
C ARG A 166 -6.86 -29.97 7.29
N SER A 167 -8.15 -29.80 7.00
CA SER A 167 -8.81 -30.04 5.69
C SER A 167 -9.49 -28.80 5.10
N PHE A 168 -9.16 -27.62 5.62
CA PHE A 168 -9.89 -26.40 5.39
C PHE A 168 -9.53 -25.69 4.07
N SER A 169 -10.53 -25.16 3.36
CA SER A 169 -10.34 -24.31 2.17
C SER A 169 -11.03 -22.96 2.41
N PRO A 170 -10.28 -21.85 2.53
CA PRO A 170 -10.83 -20.51 2.73
C PRO A 170 -11.88 -20.09 1.68
N ALA A 171 -11.81 -20.65 0.47
CA ALA A 171 -12.75 -20.39 -0.61
C ALA A 171 -14.22 -20.75 -0.28
N LYS A 172 -14.46 -21.61 0.72
CA LYS A 172 -15.83 -21.97 1.15
C LYS A 172 -16.55 -20.85 1.89
N PHE A 173 -15.83 -19.82 2.34
CA PHE A 173 -16.35 -18.72 3.17
C PHE A 173 -16.58 -17.45 2.37
N ILE A 174 -16.25 -17.46 1.08
CA ILE A 174 -16.57 -16.37 0.18
C ILE A 174 -18.10 -16.32 0.05
N PRO A 175 -18.75 -15.18 0.39
CA PRO A 175 -20.17 -15.01 0.16
C PRO A 175 -20.53 -15.28 -1.30
N ARG A 176 -21.65 -15.99 -1.56
CA ARG A 176 -22.05 -16.37 -2.93
C ARG A 176 -22.31 -15.16 -3.82
N ASP A 177 -22.71 -14.07 -3.21
CA ASP A 177 -22.99 -12.77 -3.79
C ASP A 177 -21.79 -11.80 -3.66
N SER A 178 -20.59 -12.33 -3.41
CA SER A 178 -19.36 -11.53 -3.44
C SER A 178 -19.06 -11.04 -4.86
N ASP A 179 -18.71 -9.78 -5.00
CA ASP A 179 -18.31 -9.16 -6.26
C ASP A 179 -16.88 -9.50 -6.65
N GLY A 180 -16.03 -9.81 -5.66
CA GLY A 180 -14.62 -10.06 -5.91
C GLY A 180 -13.83 -10.39 -4.66
N ILE A 181 -12.56 -10.71 -4.87
CA ILE A 181 -11.58 -10.94 -3.81
C ILE A 181 -10.47 -9.90 -3.96
N LEU A 182 -10.15 -9.20 -2.87
CA LEU A 182 -9.06 -8.24 -2.81
C LEU A 182 -7.97 -8.77 -1.88
N ALA A 183 -6.79 -9.01 -2.44
CA ALA A 183 -5.61 -9.37 -1.66
C ALA A 183 -4.75 -8.12 -1.43
N LEU A 184 -4.64 -7.66 -0.19
CA LEU A 184 -3.80 -6.51 0.20
C LEU A 184 -2.35 -6.89 0.49
N ALA A 185 -2.06 -8.19 0.51
CA ALA A 185 -0.73 -8.75 0.68
C ALA A 185 -0.56 -9.93 -0.29
N PRO A 186 0.69 -10.37 -0.56
CA PRO A 186 0.93 -11.56 -1.38
C PRO A 186 0.16 -12.77 -0.86
N LEU A 187 -0.54 -13.47 -1.76
CA LEU A 187 -1.27 -14.68 -1.41
C LEU A 187 -0.32 -15.73 -0.84
N THR A 188 -0.67 -16.27 0.32
CA THR A 188 0.00 -17.45 0.89
C THR A 188 -0.14 -18.66 -0.03
N VAL A 189 0.65 -19.72 0.20
CA VAL A 189 0.58 -20.98 -0.56
C VAL A 189 -0.85 -21.55 -0.57
N TRP A 190 -1.60 -21.40 0.51
CA TRP A 190 -2.97 -21.90 0.63
C TRP A 190 -3.98 -21.03 -0.11
N GLU A 191 -3.74 -19.73 -0.20
CA GLU A 191 -4.62 -18.78 -0.87
C GLU A 191 -4.45 -18.77 -2.39
N GLN A 192 -3.39 -19.41 -2.94
CA GLN A 192 -3.23 -19.61 -4.39
C GLN A 192 -4.43 -20.32 -5.03
N VAL A 193 -5.18 -21.09 -4.23
CA VAL A 193 -6.42 -21.74 -4.67
C VAL A 193 -7.47 -20.75 -5.17
N TYR A 194 -7.42 -19.49 -4.74
CA TYR A 194 -8.32 -18.46 -5.25
C TYR A 194 -8.13 -18.27 -6.77
N LEU A 195 -6.89 -18.20 -7.25
CA LEU A 195 -6.61 -18.02 -8.68
C LEU A 195 -6.99 -19.21 -9.57
N LYS A 196 -7.41 -20.34 -9.00
CA LYS A 196 -7.76 -21.56 -9.76
C LYS A 196 -9.17 -22.08 -9.54
N PHE A 197 -9.68 -22.03 -8.32
CA PHE A 197 -10.88 -22.79 -7.93
C PHE A 197 -12.08 -21.92 -7.52
N ASN A 198 -11.94 -20.60 -7.49
CA ASN A 198 -13.09 -19.73 -7.23
C ASN A 198 -13.75 -19.27 -8.56
N ARG A 199 -14.85 -18.53 -8.47
CA ARG A 199 -15.53 -17.93 -9.62
C ARG A 199 -15.57 -16.40 -9.58
N HIS A 200 -14.88 -15.78 -8.63
CA HIS A 200 -14.90 -14.34 -8.42
C HIS A 200 -13.58 -13.74 -8.95
N PRO A 201 -13.60 -12.53 -9.53
CA PRO A 201 -12.38 -11.84 -9.90
C PRO A 201 -11.50 -11.63 -8.66
N VAL A 202 -10.20 -11.86 -8.82
CA VAL A 202 -9.19 -11.64 -7.79
C VAL A 202 -8.33 -10.45 -8.21
N ILE A 203 -8.32 -9.41 -7.38
CA ILE A 203 -7.41 -8.28 -7.51
C ILE A 203 -6.29 -8.46 -6.48
N LEU A 204 -5.06 -8.56 -6.97
CA LEU A 204 -3.86 -8.65 -6.16
C LEU A 204 -3.21 -7.26 -6.06
N ARG A 205 -3.22 -6.65 -4.87
CA ARG A 205 -2.45 -5.41 -4.68
C ARG A 205 -0.97 -5.74 -4.72
N LEU A 206 -0.26 -5.02 -5.57
CA LEU A 206 1.18 -5.13 -5.73
C LEU A 206 1.82 -3.84 -5.26
N SER A 207 2.53 -3.90 -4.13
CA SER A 207 3.30 -2.75 -3.66
C SER A 207 4.72 -2.80 -4.20
N ASN A 208 5.13 -1.75 -4.90
CA ASN A 208 6.45 -1.64 -5.51
C ASN A 208 7.57 -1.63 -4.46
N GLU A 209 7.32 -1.06 -3.28
CA GLU A 209 8.26 -1.04 -2.16
C GLU A 209 8.65 -2.46 -1.70
N ALA A 210 7.74 -3.43 -1.82
CA ALA A 210 7.99 -4.83 -1.47
C ALA A 210 8.81 -5.59 -2.52
N LEU A 211 9.08 -5.00 -3.70
CA LEU A 211 9.75 -5.65 -4.83
C LEU A 211 11.27 -5.44 -4.87
N ILE A 212 11.89 -5.16 -3.73
CA ILE A 212 13.33 -4.87 -3.66
C ILE A 212 14.22 -6.10 -3.92
N ASN A 213 13.68 -7.31 -3.78
CA ASN A 213 14.45 -8.55 -3.89
C ASN A 213 13.89 -9.50 -4.98
N HIS A 214 14.72 -10.45 -5.39
CA HIS A 214 14.39 -11.40 -6.45
C HIS A 214 13.27 -12.37 -6.08
N GLU A 215 13.12 -12.72 -4.79
CA GLU A 215 12.06 -13.62 -4.32
C GLU A 215 10.67 -13.00 -4.49
N ALA A 216 10.52 -11.71 -4.17
CA ALA A 216 9.30 -10.96 -4.37
C ALA A 216 8.96 -10.83 -5.87
N CYS A 217 9.95 -10.53 -6.71
CA CYS A 217 9.78 -10.49 -8.16
C CYS A 217 9.35 -11.85 -8.73
N ASN A 218 9.98 -12.94 -8.27
CA ASN A 218 9.62 -14.30 -8.65
C ASN A 218 8.19 -14.66 -8.23
N THR A 219 7.76 -14.19 -7.06
CA THR A 219 6.36 -14.34 -6.63
C THR A 219 5.41 -13.64 -7.60
N VAL A 220 5.74 -12.46 -8.13
CA VAL A 220 4.92 -11.79 -9.14
C VAL A 220 4.88 -12.59 -10.44
N LEU A 221 6.02 -13.07 -10.94
CA LEU A 221 6.08 -13.88 -12.17
C LEU A 221 5.27 -15.18 -12.05
N GLU A 222 5.36 -15.85 -10.90
CA GLU A 222 4.55 -17.03 -10.59
C GLU A 222 3.06 -16.71 -10.62
N ARG A 223 2.66 -15.58 -10.01
CA ARG A 223 1.27 -15.16 -9.93
C ARG A 223 0.74 -14.75 -11.30
N CYS A 224 1.54 -14.06 -12.12
CA CYS A 224 1.18 -13.74 -13.51
C CYS A 224 0.80 -14.99 -14.31
N ALA A 225 1.56 -16.08 -14.15
CA ALA A 225 1.26 -17.35 -14.83
C ALA A 225 0.01 -18.06 -14.27
N ALA A 226 -0.40 -17.72 -13.05
CA ALA A 226 -1.57 -18.29 -12.40
C ALA A 226 -2.86 -17.49 -12.60
N LEU A 227 -2.77 -16.20 -12.95
CA LEU A 227 -3.94 -15.33 -13.16
C LEU A 227 -4.87 -15.88 -14.25
N ARG A 228 -6.16 -15.68 -14.04
CA ARG A 228 -7.20 -15.91 -15.05
C ARG A 228 -7.43 -14.63 -15.84
N ASP A 229 -8.15 -14.76 -16.95
CA ASP A 229 -8.58 -13.67 -17.83
C ASP A 229 -9.50 -12.63 -17.17
N PHE A 230 -9.98 -12.91 -15.96
CA PHE A 230 -10.76 -12.00 -15.11
C PHE A 230 -10.11 -11.75 -13.74
N ASP A 231 -8.79 -11.94 -13.62
CA ASP A 231 -8.00 -11.52 -12.46
C ASP A 231 -6.99 -10.43 -12.86
N ALA A 232 -6.49 -9.68 -11.88
CA ALA A 232 -5.57 -8.57 -12.14
C ALA A 232 -4.63 -8.27 -10.97
N PHE A 233 -3.54 -7.58 -11.28
CA PHE A 233 -2.77 -6.82 -10.31
C PHE A 233 -3.24 -5.36 -10.24
N ALA A 234 -3.32 -4.83 -9.02
CA ALA A 234 -3.47 -3.41 -8.75
C ALA A 234 -2.14 -2.85 -8.22
N CYS A 235 -1.31 -2.36 -9.14
CA CYS A 235 0.02 -1.82 -8.87
C CYS A 235 -0.06 -0.42 -8.25
N ASP A 236 0.67 -0.19 -7.16
CA ASP A 236 0.76 1.14 -6.56
C ASP A 236 1.69 2.11 -7.32
N ALA A 237 2.53 1.61 -8.22
CA ALA A 237 3.47 2.39 -9.01
C ALA A 237 3.28 2.13 -10.52
N SER A 238 3.27 3.21 -11.31
CA SER A 238 3.11 3.16 -12.77
C SER A 238 4.25 2.44 -13.50
N TRP A 239 5.48 2.49 -12.97
CA TRP A 239 6.66 1.90 -13.61
C TRP A 239 6.81 0.38 -13.38
N THR A 240 5.96 -0.23 -12.55
CA THR A 240 6.00 -1.69 -12.31
C THR A 240 5.72 -2.47 -13.59
N GLN A 241 4.75 -2.03 -14.40
CA GLN A 241 4.41 -2.68 -15.68
C GLN A 241 5.57 -2.61 -16.67
N THR A 242 6.27 -1.47 -16.75
CA THR A 242 7.45 -1.28 -17.61
C THR A 242 8.53 -2.32 -17.29
N PHE A 243 8.80 -2.57 -16.00
CA PHE A 243 9.77 -3.60 -15.60
C PHE A 243 9.35 -5.01 -16.05
N PHE A 244 8.08 -5.37 -15.88
CA PHE A 244 7.60 -6.72 -16.21
C PHE A 244 7.32 -6.96 -17.70
N SER A 245 7.43 -5.92 -18.54
CA SER A 245 7.13 -5.99 -19.98
C SER A 245 7.94 -7.03 -20.76
N ASP A 246 9.18 -7.30 -20.33
CA ASP A 246 10.04 -8.29 -20.97
C ASP A 246 9.75 -9.73 -20.51
N PHE A 247 8.98 -9.92 -19.43
CA PHE A 247 8.82 -11.22 -18.77
C PHE A 247 7.41 -11.81 -18.87
N VAL A 248 6.41 -10.94 -18.95
CA VAL A 248 4.99 -11.32 -18.90
C VAL A 248 4.36 -11.14 -20.29
N PRO A 249 3.67 -12.17 -20.82
CA PRO A 249 3.12 -12.11 -22.18
C PRO A 249 1.95 -11.13 -22.34
N ASP A 250 1.18 -10.90 -21.28
CA ASP A 250 0.06 -9.99 -21.26
C ASP A 250 0.26 -8.93 -20.18
N LEU A 251 0.51 -7.69 -20.61
CA LEU A 251 0.66 -6.55 -19.69
C LEU A 251 -0.68 -5.98 -19.23
N GLY A 252 -1.80 -6.37 -19.85
CA GLY A 252 -3.15 -5.95 -19.48
C GLY A 252 -3.55 -6.42 -18.09
N VAL A 253 -2.84 -7.41 -17.52
CA VAL A 253 -3.05 -7.87 -16.14
C VAL A 253 -2.59 -6.86 -15.09
N PHE A 254 -1.74 -5.89 -15.43
CA PHE A 254 -1.25 -4.87 -14.52
C PHE A 254 -2.06 -3.58 -14.64
N HIS A 255 -2.76 -3.20 -13.59
CA HIS A 255 -3.51 -1.95 -13.52
C HIS A 255 -2.88 -0.99 -12.53
N HIS A 256 -2.53 0.21 -12.99
CA HIS A 256 -1.99 1.26 -12.13
C HIS A 256 -3.10 1.88 -11.26
N ILE A 257 -3.03 1.58 -9.96
CA ILE A 257 -3.93 2.04 -8.91
C ILE A 257 -3.06 2.43 -7.68
N PRO A 258 -2.55 3.67 -7.63
CA PRO A 258 -1.70 4.13 -6.53
C PRO A 258 -2.52 4.30 -5.24
N TYR A 259 -1.82 4.35 -4.11
CA TYR A 259 -2.42 4.82 -2.86
C TYR A 259 -2.83 6.30 -2.99
N GLY A 260 -3.80 6.71 -2.18
CA GLY A 260 -4.22 8.11 -2.13
C GLY A 260 -3.24 8.98 -1.35
N VAL A 261 -3.23 10.28 -1.67
CA VAL A 261 -2.55 11.31 -0.87
C VAL A 261 -3.56 12.28 -0.29
N ASP A 262 -3.41 12.62 0.99
CA ASP A 262 -4.21 13.66 1.64
C ASP A 262 -3.55 15.02 1.46
N THR A 263 -3.98 15.76 0.44
CA THR A 263 -3.47 17.10 0.13
C THR A 263 -3.87 18.17 1.15
N SER A 264 -4.71 17.84 2.14
CA SER A 264 -4.99 18.75 3.26
C SER A 264 -3.89 18.71 4.33
N ILE A 265 -3.21 17.56 4.44
CA ILE A 265 -2.06 17.30 5.29
C ILE A 265 -0.76 17.61 4.54
N PHE A 266 -0.56 16.97 3.40
CA PHE A 266 0.62 17.16 2.54
C PHE A 266 0.36 18.30 1.57
N LYS A 267 0.89 19.47 1.92
CA LYS A 267 0.75 20.70 1.15
C LYS A 267 1.98 21.59 1.33
N PRO A 268 2.18 22.58 0.45
CA PRO A 268 3.24 23.57 0.63
C PRO A 268 3.14 24.31 1.97
N MET A 269 4.29 24.47 2.64
CA MET A 269 4.48 25.21 3.88
C MET A 269 5.66 26.20 3.74
N ASP A 270 5.91 27.02 4.76
CA ASP A 270 7.08 27.91 4.76
C ASP A 270 8.38 27.09 4.89
N LYS A 271 9.05 26.91 3.76
CA LYS A 271 10.33 26.20 3.64
C LYS A 271 11.40 26.71 4.61
N THR A 272 11.46 28.02 4.85
CA THR A 272 12.49 28.62 5.71
C THR A 272 12.25 28.22 7.16
N GLN A 273 10.99 28.25 7.59
CA GLN A 273 10.60 27.76 8.92
C GLN A 273 10.86 26.27 9.05
N CYS A 274 10.49 25.48 8.03
CA CYS A 274 10.71 24.04 8.00
C CYS A 274 12.18 23.67 8.16
N LYS A 275 13.07 24.31 7.38
CA LYS A 275 14.51 24.09 7.48
C LYS A 275 15.09 24.44 8.85
N ARG A 276 14.67 25.55 9.47
CA ARG A 276 15.16 25.96 10.80
C ARG A 276 14.82 24.94 11.87
N GLN A 277 13.56 24.52 11.91
CA GLN A 277 13.11 23.52 12.87
C GLN A 277 13.79 22.15 12.62
N LEU A 278 14.03 21.77 11.36
CA LEU A 278 14.74 20.52 11.03
C LEU A 278 16.21 20.58 11.45
N ALA A 279 16.88 21.70 11.16
CA ALA A 279 18.26 21.93 11.57
C ALA A 279 18.41 21.87 13.10
N GLN A 280 17.46 22.44 13.84
CA GLN A 280 17.41 22.38 15.29
C GLN A 280 17.16 20.95 15.80
N ALA A 281 16.20 20.22 15.21
CA ALA A 281 15.87 18.86 15.61
C ALA A 281 17.03 17.88 15.40
N LEU A 282 17.79 18.06 14.32
CA LEU A 282 18.96 17.22 14.00
C LEU A 282 20.27 17.74 14.62
N GLY A 283 20.30 18.94 15.20
CA GLY A 283 21.53 19.56 15.72
C GLY A 283 22.56 19.89 14.64
N HIS A 284 22.10 20.19 13.42
CA HIS A 284 22.94 20.37 12.23
C HIS A 284 22.63 21.68 11.49
N GLU A 285 23.25 22.78 11.96
CA GLU A 285 23.16 24.12 11.36
C GLU A 285 23.58 24.19 9.88
N ALA A 286 24.39 23.22 9.41
CA ALA A 286 24.79 23.13 8.01
C ALA A 286 23.59 23.07 7.05
N ILE A 287 22.43 22.53 7.49
CA ILE A 287 21.17 22.47 6.75
C ILE A 287 20.69 23.87 6.32
N LEU A 288 21.01 24.91 7.08
CA LEU A 288 20.59 26.28 6.77
C LEU A 288 21.49 26.97 5.73
N GLN A 289 22.70 26.45 5.52
CA GLN A 289 23.73 27.11 4.71
C GLN A 289 23.80 26.60 3.27
N LYS A 290 23.33 25.38 3.02
CA LYS A 290 23.41 24.71 1.72
C LYS A 290 22.06 24.13 1.31
N PRO A 291 21.81 23.92 0.01
CA PRO A 291 20.63 23.21 -0.44
C PRO A 291 20.50 21.83 0.22
N LEU A 292 19.30 21.49 0.69
CA LEU A 292 18.94 20.20 1.27
C LEU A 292 18.22 19.35 0.22
N ILE A 293 18.87 18.28 -0.22
CA ILE A 293 18.35 17.37 -1.25
C ILE A 293 17.77 16.13 -0.57
N GLY A 294 16.48 15.89 -0.80
CA GLY A 294 15.82 14.66 -0.37
C GLY A 294 16.18 13.52 -1.30
N ILE A 295 16.50 12.36 -0.75
CA ILE A 295 16.74 11.13 -1.50
C ILE A 295 15.78 10.07 -0.96
N VAL A 296 14.85 9.60 -1.78
CA VAL A 296 14.06 8.41 -1.46
C VAL A 296 14.72 7.23 -2.18
N PRO A 297 15.28 6.26 -1.47
CA PRO A 297 15.93 5.13 -2.11
C PRO A 297 14.93 4.04 -2.48
N GLY A 298 15.20 3.34 -3.57
CA GLY A 298 14.55 2.09 -3.99
C GLY A 298 15.57 0.97 -4.16
N LEU A 299 16.69 1.07 -3.45
CA LEU A 299 17.84 0.19 -3.56
C LEU A 299 18.10 -0.48 -2.21
N ASN A 300 18.75 -1.63 -2.22
CA ASN A 300 19.25 -2.25 -0.99
C ASN A 300 20.21 -1.29 -0.26
N SER A 301 20.46 -1.53 1.03
CA SER A 301 21.27 -0.63 1.87
C SER A 301 22.68 -0.40 1.31
N HIS A 302 23.30 -1.43 0.73
CA HIS A 302 24.65 -1.31 0.16
C HIS A 302 24.68 -0.38 -1.07
N GLU A 303 23.78 -0.60 -2.02
CA GLU A 303 23.71 0.23 -3.24
C GLU A 303 23.22 1.65 -2.92
N THR A 304 22.33 1.83 -1.95
CA THR A 304 21.95 3.15 -1.44
C THR A 304 23.17 3.93 -0.95
N LEU A 305 24.05 3.33 -0.15
CA LEU A 305 25.28 4.00 0.30
C LEU A 305 26.24 4.30 -0.84
N ARG A 306 26.40 3.35 -1.76
CA ARG A 306 27.25 3.53 -2.93
C ARG A 306 26.77 4.71 -3.76
N PHE A 307 25.46 4.80 -3.97
CA PHE A 307 24.82 5.92 -4.65
C PHE A 307 25.05 7.24 -3.91
N MET A 308 24.78 7.28 -2.60
CA MET A 308 25.00 8.47 -1.77
C MET A 308 26.45 8.96 -1.78
N ARG A 309 27.42 8.04 -1.68
CA ARG A 309 28.86 8.39 -1.72
C ARG A 309 29.24 9.03 -3.05
N LYS A 310 28.78 8.46 -4.17
CA LYS A 310 29.05 9.01 -5.51
C LYS A 310 28.39 10.38 -5.70
N LEU A 311 27.12 10.52 -5.30
CA LEU A 311 26.37 11.76 -5.45
C LEU A 311 26.96 12.89 -4.61
N ARG A 312 27.37 12.60 -3.38
CA ARG A 312 28.08 13.55 -2.50
C ARG A 312 29.41 13.98 -3.08
N PHE A 313 30.19 13.05 -3.62
CA PHE A 313 31.47 13.37 -4.25
C PHE A 313 31.29 14.31 -5.44
N ALA A 314 30.25 14.06 -6.27
CA ALA A 314 29.91 14.92 -7.39
C ALA A 314 29.33 16.29 -6.98
N ASN A 315 28.72 16.40 -5.79
CA ASN A 315 28.12 17.66 -5.31
C ASN A 315 28.43 17.92 -3.82
N PRO A 316 29.64 18.42 -3.51
CA PRO A 316 30.06 18.71 -2.12
C PRO A 316 29.35 19.92 -1.48
N ASN A 317 28.64 20.70 -2.28
CA ASN A 317 27.92 21.90 -1.86
C ASN A 317 26.47 21.64 -1.45
N PHE A 318 26.01 20.39 -1.46
CA PHE A 318 24.67 20.01 -1.02
C PHE A 318 24.72 19.29 0.33
N ASN A 319 23.63 19.45 1.09
CA ASN A 319 23.28 18.53 2.17
C ASN A 319 22.26 17.53 1.64
N TYR A 320 22.22 16.36 2.27
CA TYR A 320 21.31 15.30 1.89
C TYR A 320 20.48 14.84 3.08
N LEU A 321 19.22 14.52 2.80
CA LEU A 321 18.34 13.80 3.71
C LEU A 321 17.84 12.54 2.99
N VAL A 322 18.28 11.38 3.45
CA VAL A 322 17.79 10.09 2.97
C VAL A 322 16.49 9.76 3.71
N ILE A 323 15.41 9.56 2.97
CA ILE A 323 14.06 9.33 3.50
C ILE A 323 13.67 7.88 3.21
N HIS A 324 13.50 7.09 4.26
CA HIS A 324 13.12 5.67 4.16
C HIS A 324 11.79 5.38 4.84
N SER A 325 11.08 4.36 4.34
CA SER A 325 9.88 3.78 4.95
C SER A 325 10.18 2.67 5.96
N THR A 326 11.42 2.21 6.04
CA THR A 326 11.88 1.15 6.94
C THR A 326 13.12 1.61 7.72
N GLU A 327 13.36 1.02 8.89
CA GLU A 327 14.63 1.23 9.59
C GLU A 327 15.81 0.77 8.72
N MET A 328 16.82 1.62 8.60
CA MET A 328 18.12 1.23 8.07
C MET A 328 19.07 0.88 9.22
N ASP A 329 19.79 -0.24 9.08
CA ASP A 329 20.84 -0.61 10.03
C ASP A 329 22.04 0.36 10.01
N ASN A 330 22.43 0.85 11.20
CA ASN A 330 23.77 1.35 11.53
C ASN A 330 24.35 2.49 10.64
N PHE A 331 23.55 3.51 10.29
CA PHE A 331 24.10 4.74 9.69
C PHE A 331 24.25 5.88 10.68
N THR A 332 25.47 6.40 10.77
CA THR A 332 25.76 7.63 11.50
C THR A 332 25.65 8.82 10.56
N SER A 333 24.82 9.81 10.94
CA SER A 333 24.86 11.13 10.31
C SER A 333 26.25 11.72 10.47
N ASP A 334 26.73 12.39 9.43
CA ASP A 334 27.96 13.19 9.49
C ASP A 334 27.67 14.70 9.33
N GLY A 335 26.40 15.09 9.45
CA GLY A 335 25.90 16.45 9.27
C GLY A 335 25.70 16.86 7.81
N CYS A 336 26.43 16.28 6.86
CA CYS A 336 26.21 16.50 5.42
C CYS A 336 25.18 15.52 4.85
N VAL A 337 25.17 14.28 5.36
CA VAL A 337 24.17 13.26 5.04
C VAL A 337 23.41 12.92 6.31
N ASN A 338 22.11 13.15 6.28
CA ASN A 338 21.16 12.89 7.37
C ASN A 338 20.17 11.81 6.93
N PHE A 339 19.54 11.15 7.90
CA PHE A 339 18.59 10.07 7.66
C PHE A 339 17.29 10.36 8.39
N PHE A 340 16.17 10.04 7.74
CA PHE A 340 14.84 10.11 8.31
C PHE A 340 14.06 8.83 7.95
N ASN A 341 13.71 8.05 8.97
CA ASN A 341 12.97 6.81 8.82
C ASN A 341 11.53 7.03 9.29
N ILE A 342 10.56 6.66 8.47
CA ILE A 342 9.13 6.74 8.82
C ILE A 342 8.72 5.38 9.39
N ALA A 343 9.06 5.17 10.66
CA ALA A 343 8.83 3.89 11.35
C ALA A 343 7.66 3.95 12.33
N SER A 344 7.14 5.15 12.63
CA SER A 344 6.08 5.37 13.59
C SER A 344 5.07 6.43 13.14
N LEU A 345 3.95 6.52 13.88
CA LEU A 345 2.95 7.56 13.67
C LEU A 345 3.54 8.97 13.87
N GLN A 346 4.42 9.14 14.86
CA GLN A 346 5.07 10.41 15.12
C GLN A 346 5.94 10.85 13.94
N ASP A 347 6.69 9.93 13.34
CA ASP A 347 7.47 10.22 12.13
C ASP A 347 6.55 10.59 10.97
N LYS A 348 5.42 9.89 10.84
CA LYS A 348 4.44 10.17 9.80
C LYS A 348 3.83 11.56 9.94
N GLU A 349 3.50 11.98 11.16
CA GLU A 349 2.99 13.33 11.46
C GLU A 349 4.05 14.41 11.23
N ALA A 350 5.32 14.10 11.46
CA ALA A 350 6.43 15.01 11.16
C ALA A 350 6.75 15.11 9.65
N SER A 351 6.32 14.13 8.85
CA SER A 351 6.69 14.00 7.43
C SER A 351 6.33 15.24 6.58
N PRO A 352 5.12 15.84 6.64
CA PRO A 352 4.80 17.04 5.86
C PRO A 352 5.77 18.19 6.14
N PHE A 353 6.13 18.36 7.42
CA PHE A 353 7.06 19.38 7.85
C PHE A 353 8.49 19.11 7.34
N ILE A 354 8.96 17.86 7.41
CA ILE A 354 10.28 17.44 6.94
C ILE A 354 10.39 17.58 5.42
N PHE A 355 9.37 17.14 4.68
CA PHE A 355 9.36 17.23 3.22
C PHE A 355 9.40 18.68 2.74
N ASN A 356 8.69 19.59 3.43
CA ASN A 356 8.72 21.02 3.13
C ASN A 356 10.08 21.69 3.41
N ALA A 357 11.00 21.06 4.16
CA ALA A 357 12.36 21.56 4.36
C ALA A 357 13.26 21.33 3.13
N LEU A 358 12.87 20.45 2.20
CA LEU A 358 13.68 20.08 1.05
C LEU A 358 13.73 21.19 -0.01
N ASP A 359 14.86 21.32 -0.68
CA ASP A 359 14.99 22.18 -1.86
C ASP A 359 14.63 21.45 -3.15
N ALA A 360 14.99 20.19 -3.24
CA ALA A 360 14.66 19.30 -4.34
C ALA A 360 14.62 17.84 -3.86
N LEU A 361 13.95 17.00 -4.63
CA LEU A 361 13.87 15.55 -4.44
C LEU A 361 14.61 14.83 -5.58
N VAL A 362 15.37 13.79 -5.24
CA VAL A 362 15.80 12.75 -6.19
C VAL A 362 15.01 11.48 -5.88
N PHE A 363 14.29 10.97 -6.88
CA PHE A 363 13.45 9.79 -6.72
C PHE A 363 13.71 8.74 -7.82
N PRO A 364 13.88 7.46 -7.48
CA PRO A 364 14.04 6.39 -8.45
C PRO A 364 12.69 5.76 -8.82
N THR A 365 12.42 5.60 -10.12
CA THR A 365 11.30 4.80 -10.67
C THR A 365 11.78 3.41 -11.02
N ILE A 366 12.23 2.70 -9.99
CA ILE A 366 12.72 1.32 -10.06
C ILE A 366 11.90 0.45 -9.09
N LEU A 367 12.05 -0.87 -9.17
CA LEU A 367 11.43 -1.78 -8.19
C LEU A 367 12.03 -1.53 -6.79
N GLY A 368 11.20 -1.57 -5.75
CA GLY A 368 11.59 -1.27 -4.37
C GLY A 368 11.38 0.20 -3.95
N ALA A 369 11.16 1.13 -4.89
CA ALA A 369 10.88 2.53 -4.56
C ALA A 369 9.42 2.74 -4.08
N SER A 370 9.21 3.58 -3.07
CA SER A 370 7.87 3.84 -2.52
C SER A 370 7.14 4.94 -3.30
N ALA A 371 6.15 4.57 -4.12
CA ALA A 371 5.33 5.52 -4.88
C ALA A 371 4.51 6.46 -3.97
N LEU A 372 4.14 6.00 -2.77
CA LEU A 372 3.44 6.82 -1.79
C LEU A 372 4.31 8.00 -1.33
N LEU A 373 5.60 7.78 -1.06
CA LEU A 373 6.52 8.88 -0.71
C LEU A 373 6.68 9.89 -1.85
N LEU A 374 6.70 9.44 -3.10
CA LEU A 374 6.73 10.34 -4.25
C LEU A 374 5.52 11.28 -4.24
N LEU A 375 4.31 10.72 -4.12
CA LEU A 375 3.06 11.48 -4.10
C LEU A 375 3.03 12.49 -2.94
N GLU A 376 3.41 12.06 -1.74
CA GLU A 376 3.39 12.90 -0.54
C GLU A 376 4.38 14.06 -0.60
N ILE A 377 5.61 13.79 -1.05
CA ILE A 377 6.64 14.82 -1.18
C ILE A 377 6.29 15.80 -2.29
N VAL A 378 5.77 15.33 -3.43
CA VAL A 378 5.34 16.21 -4.52
C VAL A 378 4.11 17.03 -4.14
N ALA A 379 3.20 16.48 -3.32
CA ALA A 379 2.08 17.22 -2.75
C ALA A 379 2.52 18.36 -1.81
N CYS A 380 3.71 18.26 -1.19
CA CYS A 380 4.35 19.36 -0.48
C CYS A 380 4.96 20.44 -1.39
N GLY A 381 4.89 20.28 -2.72
CA GLY A 381 5.41 21.25 -3.68
C GLY A 381 6.93 21.22 -3.80
N ILE A 382 7.53 20.02 -3.73
CA ILE A 382 8.97 19.85 -3.87
C ILE A 382 9.34 19.55 -5.33
N PRO A 383 10.22 20.35 -5.96
CA PRO A 383 10.65 20.09 -7.33
C PRO A 383 11.48 18.81 -7.38
N THR A 384 11.21 17.96 -8.38
CA THR A 384 11.66 16.57 -8.36
C THR A 384 12.46 16.20 -9.61
N VAL A 385 13.61 15.56 -9.40
CA VAL A 385 14.38 14.83 -10.41
C VAL A 385 14.11 13.35 -10.24
N VAL A 386 13.61 12.72 -11.30
CA VAL A 386 13.32 11.30 -11.34
C VAL A 386 14.32 10.58 -12.23
N TRP A 387 14.75 9.38 -11.83
CA TRP A 387 15.52 8.49 -12.70
C TRP A 387 14.96 7.08 -12.65
N GLY A 388 15.04 6.29 -13.72
CA GLY A 388 14.52 4.92 -13.72
C GLY A 388 13.96 4.44 -15.06
N TYR A 389 13.02 3.51 -15.00
CA TYR A 389 12.54 2.77 -16.16
C TYR A 389 11.58 3.59 -17.03
N SER A 390 10.73 4.41 -16.41
CA SER A 390 9.73 5.23 -17.09
C SER A 390 9.38 6.46 -16.27
N THR A 391 8.90 7.51 -16.95
CA THR A 391 8.37 8.69 -16.27
C THR A 391 7.11 8.31 -15.48
N PRO A 392 7.02 8.67 -14.20
CA PRO A 392 5.89 8.29 -13.35
C PRO A 392 4.61 9.03 -13.77
N GLU A 393 3.56 8.28 -14.10
CA GLU A 393 2.25 8.83 -14.48
C GLU A 393 1.62 9.69 -13.37
N GLU A 394 1.90 9.31 -12.12
CA GLU A 394 1.41 9.92 -10.89
C GLU A 394 1.70 11.42 -10.82
N ILE A 395 2.84 11.82 -11.40
CA ILE A 395 3.34 13.20 -11.41
C ILE A 395 3.70 13.63 -12.84
N SER A 396 2.95 13.16 -13.83
CA SER A 396 3.25 13.39 -15.25
C SER A 396 3.50 14.87 -15.57
N GLY A 397 4.67 15.16 -16.14
CA GLY A 397 5.11 16.52 -16.47
C GLY A 397 5.61 17.36 -15.28
N ALA A 398 5.62 16.83 -14.07
CA ALA A 398 6.07 17.54 -12.86
C ALA A 398 7.48 17.16 -12.39
N CYS A 399 8.26 16.48 -13.24
CA CYS A 399 9.62 16.10 -12.92
C CYS A 399 10.57 16.23 -14.12
N ARG A 400 11.86 16.38 -13.81
CA ARG A 400 12.95 16.16 -14.75
C ARG A 400 13.28 14.66 -14.76
N PHE A 401 13.16 13.98 -15.90
CA PHE A 401 13.31 12.53 -15.98
C PHE A 401 14.61 12.10 -16.66
N ILE A 402 15.31 11.15 -16.03
CA ILE A 402 16.54 10.52 -16.54
C ILE A 402 16.24 9.03 -16.76
N GLN A 403 16.16 8.61 -18.01
CA GLN A 403 15.89 7.23 -18.34
C GLN A 403 17.13 6.35 -18.15
N ILE A 404 16.93 5.17 -17.55
CA ILE A 404 17.89 4.06 -17.54
C ILE A 404 17.20 2.78 -18.02
N SER A 405 17.97 1.82 -18.49
CA SER A 405 17.43 0.51 -18.84
C SER A 405 17.03 -0.26 -17.58
N PRO A 406 15.93 -1.03 -17.60
CA PRO A 406 15.66 -2.02 -16.58
C PRO A 406 16.85 -2.97 -16.45
N SER A 407 17.34 -3.16 -15.22
CA SER A 407 18.28 -4.21 -14.90
C SER A 407 17.54 -5.21 -14.03
N LEU A 408 17.60 -6.49 -14.40
CA LEU A 408 16.91 -7.56 -13.71
C LEU A 408 17.32 -7.59 -12.24
N PHE A 409 18.61 -7.69 -11.96
CA PHE A 409 19.20 -7.59 -10.61
C PHE A 409 20.66 -7.13 -10.72
N ASP A 410 21.23 -6.60 -9.62
CA ASP A 410 22.50 -5.86 -9.47
C ASP A 410 23.67 -6.08 -10.45
N PRO A 411 24.54 -5.06 -10.67
CA PRO A 411 24.44 -3.70 -10.15
C PRO A 411 23.70 -2.76 -11.10
N VAL A 412 22.77 -1.97 -10.54
CA VAL A 412 22.10 -0.87 -11.25
C VAL A 412 23.15 0.15 -11.70
N ASP A 413 23.11 0.55 -12.97
CA ASP A 413 23.94 1.66 -13.44
C ASP A 413 23.37 2.98 -12.87
N LEU A 414 24.14 3.62 -12.00
CA LEU A 414 23.70 4.79 -11.24
C LEU A 414 24.01 6.07 -12.04
N PRO A 415 23.01 6.83 -12.51
CA PRO A 415 23.22 7.98 -13.40
C PRO A 415 23.62 9.26 -12.64
N VAL A 416 24.67 9.17 -11.82
CA VAL A 416 25.08 10.21 -10.86
C VAL A 416 25.40 11.54 -11.54
N GLU A 417 26.09 11.51 -12.69
CA GLU A 417 26.45 12.73 -13.41
C GLU A 417 25.20 13.44 -13.96
N SER A 418 24.31 12.70 -14.61
CA SER A 418 23.03 13.22 -15.11
C SER A 418 22.17 13.79 -13.98
N ILE A 419 22.05 13.08 -12.85
CA ILE A 419 21.32 13.57 -11.68
C ILE A 419 21.93 14.87 -11.16
N SER A 420 23.26 14.96 -11.09
CA SER A 420 23.98 16.14 -10.61
C SER A 420 23.73 17.37 -11.50
N GLN A 421 23.74 17.17 -12.82
CA GLN A 421 23.44 18.23 -13.79
C GLN A 421 22.00 18.73 -13.65
N GLU A 422 21.05 17.80 -13.55
CA GLU A 422 19.63 18.13 -13.40
C GLU A 422 19.32 18.84 -12.08
N LEU A 423 19.95 18.43 -10.97
CA LEU A 423 19.80 19.11 -9.68
C LEU A 423 20.33 20.55 -9.73
N ARG A 424 21.53 20.78 -10.29
CA ARG A 424 22.09 22.14 -10.41
C ARG A 424 21.21 23.02 -11.29
N PHE A 425 20.80 22.50 -12.45
CA PHE A 425 19.88 23.19 -13.34
C PHE A 425 18.59 23.58 -12.60
N LEU A 426 17.96 22.62 -11.91
CA LEU A 426 16.72 22.86 -11.20
C LEU A 426 16.90 23.93 -10.12
N LEU A 427 17.96 23.86 -9.31
CA LEU A 427 18.25 24.82 -8.25
C LEU A 427 18.58 26.23 -8.75
N GLU A 428 19.18 26.35 -9.94
CA GLU A 428 19.55 27.62 -10.56
C GLU A 428 18.40 28.28 -11.35
N ASN A 429 17.29 27.56 -11.59
CA ASN A 429 16.17 28.03 -12.41
C ASN A 429 14.83 28.06 -11.64
N PRO A 430 14.56 29.13 -10.85
CA PRO A 430 13.33 29.24 -10.06
C PRO A 430 12.03 29.19 -10.87
N ASN A 431 12.04 29.69 -12.11
CA ASN A 431 10.87 29.62 -12.99
C ASN A 431 10.51 28.16 -13.33
N GLU A 432 11.52 27.34 -13.63
CA GLU A 432 11.31 25.92 -13.89
C GLU A 432 10.78 25.21 -12.65
N GLN A 433 11.34 25.50 -11.47
CA GLN A 433 10.82 24.96 -10.22
C GLN A 433 9.34 25.28 -10.02
N GLN A 434 8.95 26.54 -10.23
CA GLN A 434 7.57 26.98 -10.08
C GLN A 434 6.62 26.24 -11.04
N VAL A 435 7.03 26.04 -12.29
CA VAL A 435 6.25 25.26 -13.27
C VAL A 435 6.09 23.82 -12.81
N LEU A 436 7.19 23.14 -12.47
CA LEU A 436 7.15 21.73 -12.03
C LEU A 436 6.30 21.57 -10.76
N VAL A 437 6.43 22.49 -9.80
CA VAL A 437 5.62 22.48 -8.57
C VAL A 437 4.14 22.67 -8.87
N GLN A 438 3.76 23.62 -9.73
CA GLN A 438 2.36 23.82 -10.10
C GLN A 438 1.75 22.61 -10.80
N VAL A 439 2.50 21.99 -11.73
CA VAL A 439 2.07 20.78 -12.42
C VAL A 439 1.95 19.61 -11.42
N GLY A 440 2.91 19.48 -10.51
CA GLY A 440 2.94 18.43 -9.49
C GLY A 440 1.76 18.51 -8.52
N LEU A 441 1.49 19.69 -7.97
CA LEU A 441 0.34 19.92 -7.09
C LEU A 441 -0.99 19.61 -7.79
N LYS A 442 -1.11 19.97 -9.07
CA LYS A 442 -2.29 19.63 -9.87
C LYS A 442 -2.39 18.11 -10.07
N ALA A 443 -1.30 17.43 -10.40
CA ALA A 443 -1.28 15.98 -10.62
C ALA A 443 -1.64 15.21 -9.33
N THR A 444 -0.98 15.52 -8.21
CA THR A 444 -1.21 14.83 -6.92
C THR A 444 -2.63 15.04 -6.38
N SER A 445 -3.25 16.20 -6.65
CA SER A 445 -4.65 16.44 -6.27
C SER A 445 -5.65 15.48 -6.92
N THR A 446 -5.28 14.81 -8.02
CA THR A 446 -6.13 13.81 -8.67
C THR A 446 -6.06 12.44 -8.01
N TRP A 447 -5.03 12.18 -7.19
CA TRP A 447 -4.78 10.89 -6.54
C TRP A 447 -5.26 10.89 -5.10
N SER A 448 -6.55 11.16 -4.89
CA SER A 448 -7.17 11.06 -3.56
C SER A 448 -7.49 9.60 -3.19
N TRP A 449 -7.64 9.33 -1.90
CA TRP A 449 -8.11 8.02 -1.42
C TRP A 449 -9.44 7.60 -2.03
N GLN A 450 -10.36 8.56 -2.20
CA GLN A 450 -11.66 8.34 -2.85
C GLN A 450 -11.49 7.89 -4.30
N GLU A 451 -10.57 8.49 -5.04
CA GLU A 451 -10.28 8.12 -6.42
C GLU A 451 -9.62 6.72 -6.51
N THR A 452 -8.71 6.39 -5.59
CA THR A 452 -8.15 5.04 -5.46
C THR A 452 -9.25 3.99 -5.26
N ILE A 453 -10.17 4.22 -4.31
CA ILE A 453 -11.31 3.31 -4.08
C ILE A 453 -12.17 3.18 -5.33
N ARG A 454 -12.52 4.30 -5.96
CA ARG A 454 -13.33 4.30 -7.18
C ARG A 454 -12.68 3.48 -8.31
N ARG A 455 -11.35 3.47 -8.40
CA ARG A 455 -10.60 2.66 -9.37
C ARG A 455 -10.63 1.17 -9.04
N ILE A 456 -10.46 0.79 -7.77
CA ILE A 456 -10.57 -0.60 -7.33
C ILE A 456 -11.96 -1.16 -7.61
N LEU A 457 -13.01 -0.43 -7.21
CA LEU A 457 -14.41 -0.83 -7.41
C LEU A 457 -14.77 -0.96 -8.89
N ARG A 458 -14.31 -0.02 -9.72
CA ARG A 458 -14.47 -0.09 -11.18
C ARG A 458 -13.75 -1.31 -11.75
N LEU A 459 -12.52 -1.58 -11.32
CA LEU A 459 -11.75 -2.72 -11.81
C LEU A 459 -12.48 -4.05 -11.51
N PHE A 460 -13.12 -4.20 -10.36
CA PHE A 460 -13.97 -5.36 -10.11
C PHE A 460 -15.10 -5.49 -11.13
N GLY A 461 -15.81 -4.40 -11.44
CA GLY A 461 -16.86 -4.41 -12.45
C GLY A 461 -16.35 -4.75 -13.84
N ASP A 462 -15.20 -4.19 -14.24
CA ASP A 462 -14.58 -4.47 -15.53
C ASP A 462 -14.18 -5.96 -15.66
N LEU A 463 -13.57 -6.53 -14.61
CA LEU A 463 -13.17 -7.93 -14.58
C LEU A 463 -14.38 -8.88 -14.56
N GLN A 464 -15.47 -8.53 -13.87
CA GLN A 464 -16.71 -9.31 -13.92
C GLN A 464 -17.28 -9.40 -15.34
N ASN A 465 -17.18 -8.31 -16.12
CA ASN A 465 -17.65 -8.29 -17.51
C ASN A 465 -16.78 -9.14 -18.45
N CYS A 466 -15.49 -9.29 -18.14
CA CYS A 466 -14.59 -10.18 -18.89
C CYS A 466 -14.88 -11.67 -18.66
N LYS A 467 -15.54 -12.02 -17.55
CA LYS A 467 -15.80 -13.41 -17.19
C LYS A 467 -16.79 -14.06 -18.16
N GLY A 468 -16.32 -15.06 -18.90
CA GLY A 468 -17.17 -15.86 -19.78
C GLY A 468 -18.27 -16.65 -19.04
N PRO A 469 -19.40 -16.95 -19.70
CA PRO A 469 -20.56 -17.62 -19.08
C PRO A 469 -20.30 -19.07 -18.60
N GLU A 470 -19.23 -19.72 -19.08
CA GLU A 470 -18.91 -21.13 -18.80
C GLU A 470 -17.49 -21.36 -18.26
N TYR A 471 -17.00 -20.53 -17.33
CA TYR A 471 -15.70 -20.82 -16.71
C TYR A 471 -15.72 -22.15 -15.93
N LYS A 472 -15.06 -23.18 -16.47
CA LYS A 472 -14.82 -24.47 -15.80
C LYS A 472 -13.53 -24.36 -14.99
N SER A 473 -13.61 -24.63 -13.69
CA SER A 473 -12.43 -24.74 -12.83
C SER A 473 -11.55 -25.91 -13.28
N ALA A 474 -10.23 -25.71 -13.34
CA ALA A 474 -9.26 -26.77 -13.65
C ALA A 474 -9.45 -27.98 -12.71
N LYS A 475 -9.34 -29.21 -13.24
CA LYS A 475 -9.48 -30.42 -12.42
C LYS A 475 -8.19 -30.75 -11.70
N HIS A 476 -7.04 -30.55 -12.34
CA HIS A 476 -5.74 -30.77 -11.73
C HIS A 476 -5.23 -29.53 -10.99
N ARG A 477 -4.53 -29.82 -9.89
CA ARG A 477 -3.77 -28.85 -9.09
C ARG A 477 -2.40 -28.55 -9.74
N LEU A 478 -2.34 -28.39 -11.05
CA LEU A 478 -1.10 -28.09 -11.76
C LEU A 478 -0.94 -26.57 -11.93
N LEU A 479 0.28 -26.09 -11.74
CA LEU A 479 0.67 -24.71 -11.96
C LEU A 479 1.91 -24.66 -12.84
N PHE A 480 1.87 -23.79 -13.84
CA PHE A 480 3.02 -23.39 -14.63
C PHE A 480 3.53 -22.08 -14.06
N ARG A 481 4.85 -21.90 -13.98
CA ARG A 481 5.46 -20.64 -13.55
C ARG A 481 6.65 -20.26 -14.40
N LYS A 482 6.93 -18.96 -14.43
CA LYS A 482 8.24 -18.42 -14.78
C LYS A 482 8.99 -18.05 -13.51
N HIS A 483 10.28 -18.31 -13.48
CA HIS A 483 11.14 -18.04 -12.33
C HIS A 483 12.48 -17.48 -12.81
N TYR A 484 12.91 -16.37 -12.23
CA TYR A 484 14.26 -15.83 -12.42
C TYR A 484 15.26 -16.58 -11.55
N ASN A 485 16.24 -17.19 -12.21
CA ASN A 485 17.33 -17.88 -11.54
C ASN A 485 18.54 -16.93 -11.39
N PRO A 486 18.87 -16.48 -10.17
CA PRO A 486 19.94 -15.51 -9.94
C PRO A 486 21.34 -16.07 -10.23
N ILE A 487 21.51 -17.39 -10.34
CA ILE A 487 22.81 -18.02 -10.59
C ILE A 487 23.20 -17.88 -12.07
N CYS A 488 22.26 -18.16 -12.99
CA CYS A 488 22.50 -18.05 -14.43
C CYS A 488 22.07 -16.69 -14.99
N GLY A 489 21.23 -15.92 -14.28
CA GLY A 489 20.70 -14.65 -14.75
C GLY A 489 19.61 -14.80 -15.80
N GLU A 490 18.96 -15.97 -15.87
CA GLU A 490 17.95 -16.30 -16.88
C GLU A 490 16.57 -16.54 -16.25
N ILE A 491 15.53 -16.38 -17.07
CA ILE A 491 14.15 -16.75 -16.72
C ILE A 491 13.92 -18.19 -17.17
N GLU A 492 13.67 -19.06 -16.21
CA GLU A 492 13.34 -20.46 -16.41
C GLU A 492 11.83 -20.66 -16.35
N SER A 493 11.33 -21.64 -17.08
CA SER A 493 9.94 -22.10 -16.97
C SER A 493 9.91 -23.38 -16.17
N GLU A 494 8.90 -23.55 -15.32
CA GLU A 494 8.73 -24.75 -14.51
C GLU A 494 7.24 -25.11 -14.37
N ALA A 495 6.98 -26.35 -13.99
CA ALA A 495 5.65 -26.80 -13.59
C ALA A 495 5.71 -27.50 -12.22
N PHE A 496 4.64 -27.42 -11.44
CA PHE A 496 4.52 -28.11 -10.17
C PHE A 496 3.10 -28.52 -9.85
N VAL A 497 2.97 -29.55 -9.01
CA VAL A 497 1.69 -29.95 -8.42
C VAL A 497 1.48 -29.17 -7.13
N LEU A 498 0.42 -28.37 -7.07
CA LEU A 498 -0.04 -27.64 -5.88
C LEU A 498 -0.47 -28.66 -4.81
N SER A 499 0.45 -28.90 -3.88
CA SER A 499 0.32 -29.77 -2.72
C SER A 499 0.80 -29.02 -1.47
N LYS A 500 0.77 -29.66 -0.29
CA LYS A 500 1.33 -29.03 0.94
C LYS A 500 2.80 -28.65 0.78
N VAL A 501 3.54 -29.45 0.01
CA VAL A 501 4.90 -29.17 -0.44
C VAL A 501 4.84 -29.19 -1.96
N PRO A 502 5.02 -28.05 -2.65
CA PRO A 502 5.06 -28.02 -4.10
C PRO A 502 6.08 -29.03 -4.63
N ALA A 503 5.62 -29.97 -5.45
CA ALA A 503 6.48 -30.97 -6.06
C ALA A 503 6.72 -30.56 -7.51
N PRO A 504 7.98 -30.31 -7.92
CA PRO A 504 8.28 -29.98 -9.31
C PRO A 504 7.92 -31.17 -10.20
N ILE A 505 7.45 -30.86 -11.39
CA ILE A 505 7.15 -31.83 -12.44
C ILE A 505 7.70 -31.29 -13.76
N ASP A 506 8.08 -32.21 -14.64
CA ASP A 506 8.49 -31.89 -16.00
C ASP A 506 7.38 -31.11 -16.74
N ILE A 507 7.74 -30.06 -17.47
CA ILE A 507 6.75 -29.21 -18.16
C ILE A 507 5.95 -30.03 -19.16
N GLU A 508 6.63 -30.87 -19.93
CA GLU A 508 6.01 -31.71 -20.95
C GLU A 508 5.03 -32.70 -20.29
N GLN A 509 5.39 -33.26 -19.12
CA GLN A 509 4.47 -34.08 -18.32
C GLN A 509 3.27 -33.29 -17.79
N ALA A 510 3.45 -32.06 -17.31
CA ALA A 510 2.35 -31.20 -16.84
C ALA A 510 1.40 -30.80 -17.98
N ILE A 511 1.94 -30.52 -19.17
CA ILE A 511 1.15 -30.26 -20.38
C ILE A 511 0.33 -31.50 -20.74
N ALA A 512 0.95 -32.68 -20.74
CA ALA A 512 0.26 -33.94 -21.01
C ALA A 512 -0.92 -34.17 -20.06
N MET A 513 -0.70 -34.04 -18.75
CA MET A 513 -1.74 -34.18 -17.73
C MET A 513 -2.90 -33.20 -17.93
N THR A 514 -2.59 -31.97 -18.33
CA THR A 514 -3.59 -30.91 -18.58
C THR A 514 -4.42 -31.21 -19.83
N LEU A 515 -3.77 -31.61 -20.93
CA LEU A 515 -4.47 -31.90 -22.19
C LEU A 515 -5.33 -33.15 -22.11
N LEU A 516 -4.90 -34.17 -21.36
CA LEU A 516 -5.68 -35.40 -21.15
C LEU A 516 -7.02 -35.16 -20.41
N GLU A 517 -7.26 -33.97 -19.86
CA GLU A 517 -8.56 -33.63 -19.27
C GLU A 517 -9.70 -33.52 -20.30
N GLU A 518 -9.38 -33.08 -21.52
CA GLU A 518 -10.37 -32.73 -22.55
C GLU A 518 -10.04 -33.33 -23.94
N HIS A 519 -8.86 -33.95 -24.10
CA HIS A 519 -8.41 -34.54 -25.36
C HIS A 519 -8.11 -36.03 -25.25
N THR A 520 -8.19 -36.73 -26.38
CA THR A 520 -7.84 -38.15 -26.47
C THR A 520 -6.33 -38.37 -26.35
N LEU A 521 -5.93 -39.55 -25.89
CA LEU A 521 -4.51 -39.93 -25.78
C LEU A 521 -3.71 -39.69 -27.08
N MET A 522 -4.34 -39.93 -28.24
CA MET A 522 -3.66 -39.75 -29.52
C MET A 522 -3.44 -38.30 -29.92
N GLU A 523 -4.37 -37.41 -29.58
CA GLU A 523 -4.21 -35.96 -29.76
C GLU A 523 -3.09 -35.45 -28.86
N VAL A 524 -3.08 -35.85 -27.59
CA VAL A 524 -2.02 -35.46 -26.64
C VAL A 524 -0.65 -35.97 -27.09
N LYS A 525 -0.56 -37.22 -27.55
CA LYS A 525 0.68 -37.79 -28.11
C LYS A 525 1.19 -37.01 -29.32
N THR A 526 0.28 -36.57 -30.19
CA THR A 526 0.63 -35.76 -31.36
C THR A 526 1.24 -34.41 -30.94
N VAL A 527 0.65 -33.75 -29.94
CA VAL A 527 1.18 -32.49 -29.39
C VAL A 527 2.53 -32.71 -28.71
N LEU A 528 2.67 -33.75 -27.88
CA LEU A 528 3.93 -34.04 -27.19
C LEU A 528 5.07 -34.35 -28.15
N HIS A 529 4.83 -35.09 -29.24
CA HIS A 529 5.84 -35.29 -30.28
C HIS A 529 6.31 -33.99 -30.96
N SER A 530 5.48 -32.95 -30.97
CA SER A 530 5.87 -31.64 -31.51
C SER A 530 6.65 -30.79 -30.51
N ILE A 531 6.45 -30.99 -29.21
CA ILE A 531 7.09 -30.17 -28.15
C ILE A 531 8.38 -30.85 -27.66
N CYS A 532 8.35 -32.17 -27.47
CA CYS A 532 9.52 -32.96 -27.10
C CYS A 532 10.49 -33.03 -28.29
N LYS A 533 11.75 -32.64 -28.07
CA LYS A 533 12.82 -32.80 -29.08
C LYS A 533 13.08 -34.27 -29.44
N GLU A 534 12.67 -35.20 -28.58
CA GLU A 534 12.89 -36.65 -28.72
C GLU A 534 11.55 -37.41 -28.61
N PRO A 535 11.14 -38.19 -29.62
CA PRO A 535 9.87 -38.94 -29.60
C PRO A 535 9.77 -39.96 -28.46
N GLU A 536 10.88 -40.62 -28.11
CA GLU A 536 10.93 -41.62 -27.03
C GLU A 536 10.56 -41.01 -25.66
N ARG A 537 10.88 -39.73 -25.44
CA ARG A 537 10.50 -39.02 -24.21
C ARG A 537 9.00 -38.82 -24.12
N ALA A 538 8.32 -38.53 -25.23
CA ALA A 538 6.88 -38.37 -25.25
C ALA A 538 6.16 -39.68 -24.90
N GLU A 539 6.62 -40.82 -25.44
CA GLU A 539 6.07 -42.15 -25.10
C GLU A 539 6.25 -42.45 -23.62
N LYS A 540 7.46 -42.24 -23.08
CA LYS A 540 7.75 -42.48 -21.66
C LYS A 540 6.91 -41.60 -20.73
N ILE A 541 6.66 -40.35 -21.10
CA ILE A 541 5.78 -39.45 -20.32
C ILE A 541 4.36 -40.02 -20.28
N LEU A 542 3.80 -40.45 -21.40
CA LEU A 542 2.45 -40.99 -21.47
C LEU A 542 2.33 -42.33 -20.74
N GLU A 543 3.32 -43.22 -20.86
CA GLU A 543 3.38 -44.48 -20.12
C GLU A 543 3.37 -44.27 -18.61
N ASN A 544 4.03 -43.22 -18.09
CA ASN A 544 4.04 -42.93 -16.66
C ASN A 544 2.72 -42.32 -16.13
N LEU A 545 1.85 -41.84 -17.02
CA LEU A 545 0.58 -41.17 -16.66
C LEU A 545 -0.64 -42.10 -16.74
N LEU A 546 -0.51 -43.24 -17.44
CA LEU A 546 -1.54 -44.28 -17.60
C LEU A 546 -1.33 -45.42 -16.62
#